data_AF-A0A0N4YN01-F1
#
_entry.id   AF-A0A0N4YN01-F1
#
_cell.length_a   1.000
_cell.length_b   1.000
_cell.length_c   1.000
_cell.angle_alpha   90.00
_cell.angle_beta   90.00
_cell.angle_gamma   90.00
#
_symmetry.space_group_name_H-M   'P 1'
#
loop_
_entity.id
_entity.type
_entity.pdbx_description
1 polymer ?
#
loop_
_entity_poly.entity_id
_entity_poly.type
_entity_poly.pdbx_seq_one_letter_code
_entity_poly.pdbx_strand_id
1 'polypeptide(L)'
;MRTSNPLRDEVWEAVHRQVQLASEGIKEIIEQGAGIEQQPNEFSEVCEILGIAGLNETSRLEKFLDESVENERCAREICGVLQCEKSELVTRVAELKKAVDTKSEVIAQMQSILDDKQLQMRELARQVQLMENRMANETGSQQPPGESGPQQERWLRFRNIGLRTDPKEGGFQGTSTHDFLNPSIHRYSSRWHKSEFEKRKEETSMWATGTMLQHERYDANDGVPGSSYAPSHLVEYMKLSALPEISPFYGREKESFKRFVGAFSVKYPPTMWDDKSRIHLFEFFKKGCPYNI
;
A
#
# COMPACT_ATOMS: atom_id res chain seq x y z
N MET A 1 42.49 107.92 9.45
CA MET A 1 41.13 108.03 10.04
C MET A 1 40.27 106.92 9.45
N ARG A 2 39.89 105.92 10.25
CA ARG A 2 38.91 104.90 9.83
C ARG A 2 37.53 105.46 10.13
N THR A 3 36.75 105.69 9.09
CA THR A 3 35.35 106.12 9.19
C THR A 3 34.51 104.90 9.58
N SER A 4 34.28 104.73 10.89
CA SER A 4 33.26 103.81 11.40
C SER A 4 31.92 104.30 10.87
N ASN A 5 31.33 103.55 9.94
CA ASN A 5 30.02 103.87 9.40
C ASN A 5 28.99 103.18 10.31
N PRO A 6 28.24 103.93 11.14
CA PRO A 6 27.38 103.35 12.17
C PRO A 6 26.31 102.41 11.60
N LEU A 7 25.87 102.66 10.36
CA LEU A 7 24.92 101.79 9.65
C LEU A 7 25.52 100.41 9.33
N ARG A 8 26.83 100.34 9.10
CA ARG A 8 27.50 99.06 8.82
C ARG A 8 27.60 98.19 10.06
N ASP A 9 27.86 98.82 11.21
CA ASP A 9 27.99 98.12 12.49
C ASP A 9 26.62 97.61 12.96
N GLU A 10 25.54 98.39 12.76
CA GLU A 10 24.17 97.99 13.08
C GLU A 10 23.68 96.83 12.20
N VAL A 11 23.93 96.88 10.90
CA VAL A 11 23.59 95.77 9.99
C VAL A 11 24.40 94.53 10.32
N TRP A 12 25.69 94.67 10.66
CA TRP A 12 26.53 93.54 11.03
C TRP A 12 26.05 92.87 12.31
N GLU A 13 25.68 93.64 13.34
CA GLU A 13 25.08 93.08 14.56
C GLU A 13 23.74 92.38 14.30
N ALA A 14 22.86 92.98 13.48
CA ALA A 14 21.57 92.38 13.16
C ALA A 14 21.72 91.03 12.43
N VAL A 15 22.65 90.96 11.46
CA VAL A 15 22.97 89.71 10.75
C VAL A 15 23.61 88.70 11.70
N HIS A 16 24.53 89.13 12.57
CA HIS A 16 25.17 88.23 13.52
C HIS A 16 24.16 87.61 14.50
N ARG A 17 23.21 88.40 15.00
CA ARG A 17 22.12 87.90 15.86
C ARG A 17 21.21 86.93 15.12
N GLN A 18 20.86 87.19 13.85
CA GLN A 18 20.05 86.25 13.06
C GLN A 18 20.79 84.94 12.78
N VAL A 19 22.08 84.99 12.45
CA VAL A 19 22.90 83.79 12.24
C VAL A 19 23.01 82.97 13.53
N GLN A 20 23.16 83.65 14.68
CA GLN A 20 23.23 82.97 15.97
C GLN A 20 21.89 82.28 16.30
N LEU A 21 20.77 82.97 16.15
CA LEU A 21 19.44 82.38 16.36
C LEU A 21 19.15 81.23 15.40
N ALA A 22 19.56 81.34 14.14
CA ALA A 22 19.43 80.25 13.17
C ALA A 22 20.30 79.03 13.55
N SER A 23 21.52 79.27 14.03
CA SER A 23 22.42 78.19 14.47
C SER A 23 21.92 77.48 15.73
N GLU A 24 21.34 78.23 16.68
CA GLU A 24 20.72 77.67 17.87
C GLU A 24 19.44 76.90 17.53
N GLY A 25 18.61 77.41 16.61
CA GLY A 25 17.44 76.70 16.12
C GLY A 25 17.78 75.39 15.37
N ILE A 26 18.83 75.39 14.55
CA ILE A 26 19.31 74.16 13.89
C ILE A 26 19.83 73.17 14.93
N LYS A 27 20.57 73.64 15.94
CA LYS A 27 21.07 72.80 17.02
C LYS A 27 19.93 72.17 17.82
N GLU A 28 18.90 72.94 18.14
CA GLU A 28 17.72 72.46 18.86
C GLU A 28 16.92 71.45 18.03
N ILE A 29 16.77 71.65 16.72
CA ILE A 29 16.14 70.67 15.83
C ILE A 29 16.95 69.37 15.74
N ILE A 30 18.29 69.45 15.71
CA ILE A 30 19.17 68.27 15.73
C ILE A 30 19.08 67.53 17.06
N GLU A 31 19.06 68.24 18.19
CA GLU A 31 18.92 67.64 19.52
C GLU A 31 17.53 67.03 19.71
N GLN A 32 16.46 67.68 19.24
CA GLN A 32 15.11 67.12 19.22
C GLN A 32 15.01 65.90 18.29
N GLY A 33 15.69 65.92 17.14
CA GLY A 33 15.77 64.78 16.23
C GLY A 33 16.52 63.58 16.82
N ALA A 34 17.62 63.83 17.52
CA ALA A 34 18.41 62.81 18.21
C ALA A 34 17.69 62.22 19.44
N GLY A 35 16.82 62.99 20.09
CA GLY A 35 16.00 62.53 21.23
C GLY A 35 14.84 61.60 20.85
N ILE A 36 14.46 61.52 19.58
CA ILE A 36 13.32 60.69 19.11
C ILE A 36 13.72 59.21 18.89
N GLU A 37 15.02 58.88 18.91
CA GLU A 37 15.48 57.47 18.81
C GLU A 37 15.29 56.64 20.08
N GLN A 38 14.81 57.21 21.19
CA GLN A 38 14.44 56.45 22.39
C GLN A 38 13.00 55.94 22.33
N GLN A 39 12.65 55.21 21.27
CA GLN A 39 11.56 54.24 21.42
C GLN A 39 12.01 53.13 22.39
N PRO A 40 11.08 52.57 23.20
CA PRO A 40 11.42 51.49 24.11
C PRO A 40 12.11 50.37 23.34
N ASN A 41 13.21 49.92 23.92
CA ASN A 41 14.29 49.16 23.30
C ASN A 41 13.89 47.69 23.04
N GLU A 42 12.69 47.42 22.51
CA GLU A 42 12.19 46.08 22.16
C GLU A 42 13.14 45.38 21.18
N PHE A 43 13.82 46.17 20.32
CA PHE A 43 14.86 45.66 19.44
C PHE A 43 16.11 45.20 20.18
N SER A 44 16.42 45.72 21.37
CA SER A 44 17.54 45.27 22.20
C SER A 44 17.32 43.85 22.70
N GLU A 45 16.12 43.53 23.19
CA GLU A 45 15.80 42.17 23.65
C GLU A 45 15.87 41.16 22.49
N VAL A 46 15.37 41.53 21.31
CA VAL A 46 15.46 40.68 20.11
C VAL A 46 16.91 40.50 19.66
N CYS A 47 17.73 41.57 19.69
CA CYS A 47 19.16 41.47 19.36
C CYS A 47 19.94 40.63 20.36
N GLU A 48 19.59 40.69 21.65
CA GLU A 48 20.16 39.83 22.68
C GLU A 48 19.79 38.36 22.46
N ILE A 49 18.53 38.06 22.15
CA ILE A 49 18.09 36.69 21.84
C ILE A 49 18.78 36.15 20.58
N LEU A 50 18.87 36.95 19.52
CA LEU A 50 19.61 36.58 18.30
C LEU A 50 21.11 36.41 18.59
N GLY A 51 21.68 37.24 19.48
CA GLY A 51 23.05 37.11 19.97
C GLY A 51 23.28 35.80 20.71
N ILE A 52 22.38 35.43 21.63
CA ILE A 52 22.42 34.16 22.38
C ILE A 52 22.29 32.96 21.43
N ALA A 53 21.46 33.07 20.39
CA ALA A 53 21.30 32.05 19.36
C ALA A 53 22.49 31.98 18.36
N GLY A 54 23.44 32.92 18.41
CA GLY A 54 24.55 33.01 17.47
C GLY A 54 24.14 33.44 16.05
N LEU A 55 22.96 34.06 15.92
CA LEU A 55 22.36 34.59 14.69
C LEU A 55 22.59 36.10 14.57
N ASN A 56 23.79 36.54 14.95
CA ASN A 56 24.22 37.94 14.91
C ASN A 56 24.62 38.43 13.51
N GLU A 57 24.92 37.51 12.59
CA GLU A 57 25.17 37.81 11.18
C GLU A 57 23.90 37.59 10.35
N THR A 58 23.52 38.58 9.53
CA THR A 58 22.34 38.51 8.65
C THR A 58 22.35 37.28 7.75
N SER A 59 23.53 36.90 7.23
CA SER A 59 23.70 35.70 6.40
C SER A 59 23.40 34.40 7.14
N ARG A 60 23.73 34.32 8.44
CA ARG A 60 23.42 33.16 9.27
C ARG A 60 21.93 33.09 9.59
N LEU A 61 21.32 34.24 9.86
CA LEU A 61 19.88 34.33 10.10
C LEU A 61 19.09 33.91 8.85
N GLU A 62 19.46 34.42 7.67
CA GLU A 62 18.85 34.03 6.40
C GLU A 62 18.96 32.52 6.17
N LYS A 63 20.17 31.95 6.31
CA LYS A 63 20.39 30.51 6.18
C LYS A 63 19.56 29.70 7.17
N PHE A 64 19.47 30.14 8.42
CA PHE A 64 18.68 29.46 9.45
C PHE A 64 17.18 29.50 9.14
N LEU A 65 16.68 30.63 8.64
CA LEU A 65 15.28 30.76 8.22
C LEU A 65 14.97 29.84 7.03
N ASP A 66 15.87 29.78 6.04
CA ASP A 66 15.74 28.87 4.90
C ASP A 66 15.72 27.39 5.35
N GLU A 67 16.67 27.00 6.21
CA GLU A 67 16.71 25.65 6.79
C GLU A 67 15.46 25.34 7.62
N SER A 68 14.95 26.30 8.38
CA SER A 68 13.73 26.15 9.19
C SER A 68 12.48 25.94 8.31
N VAL A 69 12.32 26.74 7.25
CA VAL A 69 11.22 26.61 6.30
C VAL A 69 11.28 25.27 5.57
N GLU A 70 12.46 24.86 5.15
CA GLU A 70 12.68 23.57 4.49
C GLU A 70 12.41 22.39 5.43
N ASN A 71 12.86 22.47 6.68
CA ASN A 71 12.56 21.48 7.72
C ASN A 71 11.05 21.39 8.00
N GLU A 72 10.35 22.51 8.03
CA GLU A 72 8.91 22.52 8.22
C GLU A 72 8.18 21.89 7.03
N ARG A 73 8.61 22.19 5.81
CA ARG A 73 8.10 21.56 4.58
C ARG A 73 8.29 20.06 4.61
N CYS A 74 9.50 19.59 4.90
CA CYS A 74 9.82 18.17 5.04
C CYS A 74 8.96 17.50 6.12
N ALA A 75 8.84 18.12 7.31
CA ALA A 75 8.01 17.58 8.39
C ALA A 75 6.53 17.47 7.97
N ARG A 76 6.01 18.45 7.22
CA ARG A 76 4.63 18.45 6.72
C ARG A 76 4.41 17.37 5.66
N GLU A 77 5.36 17.17 4.76
CA GLU A 77 5.33 16.08 3.77
C GLU A 77 5.31 14.72 4.47
N ILE A 78 6.18 14.50 5.48
CA ILE A 78 6.20 13.25 6.25
C ILE A 78 4.89 13.05 7.02
N CYS A 79 4.36 14.11 7.66
CA CYS A 79 3.05 14.05 8.32
C CYS A 79 1.92 13.69 7.34
N GLY A 80 1.97 14.20 6.10
CA GLY A 80 1.03 13.84 5.04
C GLY A 80 1.13 12.37 4.63
N VAL A 81 2.36 11.84 4.50
CA VAL A 81 2.60 10.41 4.19
C VAL A 81 2.13 9.50 5.33
N LEU A 82 2.38 9.90 6.58
CA LEU A 82 2.03 9.14 7.77
C LEU A 82 0.59 9.35 8.24
N GLN A 83 -0.11 10.32 7.65
CA GLN A 83 -1.46 10.76 8.03
C GLN A 83 -1.57 11.06 9.54
N CYS A 84 -0.57 11.74 10.09
CA CYS A 84 -0.51 12.09 11.51
C CYS A 84 -0.23 13.57 11.72
N GLU A 85 -0.48 14.07 12.93
CA GLU A 85 -0.12 15.44 13.32
C GLU A 85 1.38 15.58 13.59
N LYS A 86 1.89 16.82 13.51
CA LYS A 86 3.32 17.13 13.78
C LYS A 86 3.74 16.75 15.20
N SER A 87 2.82 16.89 16.17
CA SER A 87 3.00 16.49 17.57
C SER A 87 3.20 14.97 17.73
N GLU A 88 2.57 14.18 16.87
CA GLU A 88 2.58 12.71 16.93
C GLU A 88 3.65 12.07 16.03
N LEU A 89 4.25 12.87 15.14
CA LEU A 89 5.21 12.41 14.14
C LEU A 89 6.32 11.54 14.73
N VAL A 90 6.91 11.98 15.85
CA VAL A 90 8.01 11.27 16.51
C VAL A 90 7.54 9.90 17.01
N THR A 91 6.38 9.86 17.67
CA THR A 91 5.79 8.61 18.17
C THR A 91 5.48 7.65 17.03
N ARG A 92 4.87 8.16 15.94
CA ARG A 92 4.49 7.34 14.79
C ARG A 92 5.69 6.76 14.05
N VAL A 93 6.75 7.56 13.90
CA VAL A 93 8.02 7.10 13.30
C VAL A 93 8.67 6.04 14.20
N ALA A 94 8.64 6.20 15.52
CA ALA A 94 9.18 5.20 16.45
C ALA A 94 8.41 3.88 16.41
N GLU A 95 7.07 3.93 16.32
CA GLU A 95 6.22 2.75 16.13
C GLU A 95 6.51 2.04 14.81
N LEU A 96 6.62 2.80 13.72
CA LEU A 96 6.96 2.24 12.41
C LEU A 96 8.33 1.58 12.41
N LYS A 97 9.33 2.22 13.03
CA LYS A 97 10.66 1.62 13.20
C LYS A 97 10.57 0.28 13.94
N LYS A 98 9.87 0.25 15.08
CA LYS A 98 9.66 -1.00 15.84
C LYS A 98 8.92 -2.07 15.02
N ALA A 99 7.93 -1.68 14.23
CA ALA A 99 7.21 -2.60 13.34
C ALA A 99 8.10 -3.14 12.21
N VAL A 100 9.02 -2.34 11.69
CA VAL A 100 10.01 -2.77 10.69
C VAL A 100 11.01 -3.73 11.32
N ASP A 101 11.56 -3.40 12.50
CA ASP A 101 12.54 -4.22 13.20
C ASP A 101 11.98 -5.61 13.53
N THR A 102 10.76 -5.67 14.08
CA THR A 102 10.08 -6.96 14.38
C THR A 102 9.81 -7.79 13.13
N LYS A 103 9.39 -7.17 12.02
CA LYS A 103 9.22 -7.89 10.75
C LYS A 103 10.56 -8.39 10.19
N SER A 104 11.62 -7.59 10.31
CA SER A 104 12.96 -7.98 9.90
C SER A 104 13.47 -9.19 10.69
N GLU A 105 13.19 -9.24 11.99
CA GLU A 105 13.53 -10.38 12.84
C GLU A 105 12.79 -11.65 12.41
N VAL A 106 11.48 -11.56 12.14
CA VAL A 106 10.69 -12.70 11.64
C VAL A 106 11.22 -13.20 10.29
N ILE A 107 11.58 -12.30 9.39
CA ILE A 107 12.19 -12.67 8.09
C ILE A 107 13.50 -13.42 8.32
N ALA A 108 14.37 -12.94 9.20
CA ALA A 108 15.63 -13.61 9.52
C ALA A 108 15.39 -15.02 10.11
N GLN A 109 14.41 -15.17 11.00
CA GLN A 109 14.02 -16.48 11.55
C GLN A 109 13.52 -17.43 10.46
N MET A 110 12.64 -16.96 9.56
CA MET A 110 12.13 -17.76 8.45
C MET A 110 13.24 -18.19 7.48
N GLN A 111 14.19 -17.31 7.19
CA GLN A 111 15.37 -17.63 6.37
C GLN A 111 16.22 -18.72 7.02
N SER A 112 16.49 -18.63 8.33
CA SER A 112 17.19 -19.68 9.07
C SER A 112 16.48 -21.04 8.99
N ILE A 113 15.15 -21.06 9.13
CA ILE A 113 14.37 -22.29 9.01
C ILE A 113 14.46 -22.88 7.59
N LEU A 114 14.41 -22.03 6.56
CA LEU A 114 14.55 -22.47 5.17
C LEU A 114 15.92 -23.08 4.92
N ASP A 115 16.98 -22.47 5.43
CA ASP A 115 18.35 -22.97 5.28
C ASP A 115 18.51 -24.35 5.94
N ASP A 116 17.97 -24.52 7.16
CA ASP A 116 17.95 -25.80 7.87
C ASP A 116 17.19 -26.87 7.08
N LYS A 117 16.02 -26.53 6.54
CA LYS A 117 15.22 -27.46 5.73
C LYS A 117 15.89 -27.81 4.42
N GLN A 118 16.58 -26.87 3.78
CA GLN A 118 17.39 -27.14 2.60
C GLN A 118 18.57 -28.06 2.91
N LEU A 119 19.19 -27.93 4.08
CA LEU A 119 20.25 -28.84 4.53
C LEU A 119 19.69 -30.26 4.74
N GLN A 120 18.53 -30.39 5.39
CA GLN A 120 17.84 -31.68 5.58
C GLN A 120 17.47 -32.33 4.24
N MET A 121 16.93 -31.57 3.29
CA MET A 121 16.61 -32.08 1.95
C MET A 121 17.87 -32.55 1.20
N ARG A 122 18.97 -31.80 1.29
CA ARG A 122 20.25 -32.20 0.69
C ARG A 122 20.78 -33.50 1.28
N GLU A 123 20.70 -33.66 2.60
CA GLU A 123 21.13 -34.89 3.26
C GLU A 123 20.23 -36.09 2.90
N LEU A 124 18.91 -35.92 2.88
CA LEU A 124 17.98 -36.95 2.42
C LEU A 124 18.23 -37.34 0.96
N ALA A 125 18.45 -36.37 0.08
CA ALA A 125 18.78 -36.62 -1.32
C ALA A 125 20.08 -37.45 -1.44
N ARG A 126 21.10 -37.13 -0.64
CA ARG A 126 22.34 -37.90 -0.56
C ARG A 126 22.10 -39.34 -0.09
N GLN A 127 21.25 -39.56 0.91
CA GLN A 127 20.90 -40.89 1.40
C GLN A 127 20.14 -41.71 0.36
N VAL A 128 19.17 -41.11 -0.34
CA VAL A 128 18.44 -41.75 -1.44
C VAL A 128 19.40 -42.17 -2.55
N GLN A 129 20.33 -41.29 -2.93
CA GLN A 129 21.35 -41.61 -3.94
C GLN A 129 22.27 -42.77 -3.51
N LEU A 130 22.64 -42.85 -2.23
CA LEU A 130 23.41 -43.98 -1.70
C LEU A 130 22.62 -45.29 -1.74
N MET A 131 21.33 -45.26 -1.43
CA MET A 131 20.47 -46.44 -1.53
C MET A 131 20.28 -46.89 -2.98
N GLU A 132 20.09 -45.95 -3.92
CA GLU A 132 20.00 -46.22 -5.35
C GLU A 132 21.27 -46.91 -5.87
N ASN A 133 22.45 -46.39 -5.51
CA ASN A 133 23.74 -46.99 -5.90
C ASN A 133 23.97 -48.40 -5.31
N ARG A 134 23.46 -48.69 -4.11
CA ARG A 134 23.52 -50.05 -3.52
C ARG A 134 22.64 -51.03 -4.28
N MET A 135 21.40 -50.65 -4.57
CA MET A 135 20.48 -51.48 -5.36
C MET A 135 21.03 -51.75 -6.76
N ALA A 136 21.63 -50.76 -7.42
CA ALA A 136 22.25 -50.93 -8.73
C ALA A 136 23.42 -51.94 -8.70
N ASN A 137 24.24 -51.93 -7.63
CA ASN A 137 25.38 -52.84 -7.49
C ASN A 137 24.94 -54.28 -7.12
N GLU A 138 23.86 -54.45 -6.35
CA GLU A 138 23.33 -55.77 -5.98
C GLU A 138 22.66 -56.48 -7.17
N THR A 139 22.13 -55.73 -8.14
CA THR A 139 21.49 -56.28 -9.35
C THR A 139 22.51 -56.66 -10.45
N GLY A 140 23.80 -56.34 -10.26
CA GLY A 140 24.87 -56.56 -11.25
C GLY A 140 25.46 -57.97 -11.33
N SER A 141 25.00 -58.94 -10.50
CA SER A 141 25.65 -60.27 -10.44
C SER A 141 24.76 -61.47 -10.80
N GLN A 142 23.44 -61.33 -10.93
CA GLN A 142 22.58 -62.43 -11.43
C GLN A 142 21.40 -61.88 -12.25
N GLN A 143 21.53 -61.86 -13.57
CA GLN A 143 20.38 -61.86 -14.47
C GLN A 143 19.83 -63.29 -14.56
N PRO A 144 18.59 -63.58 -14.11
CA PRO A 144 17.76 -64.57 -14.79
C PRO A 144 17.19 -63.92 -16.07
N PRO A 145 17.22 -64.62 -17.23
CA PRO A 145 16.65 -64.11 -18.46
C PRO A 145 15.14 -64.26 -18.42
N GLY A 146 14.42 -63.15 -18.60
CA GLY A 146 13.00 -63.16 -18.93
C GLY A 146 12.08 -62.82 -17.77
N GLU A 147 11.63 -61.56 -17.73
CA GLU A 147 10.22 -61.16 -17.66
C GLU A 147 10.16 -59.65 -17.40
N SER A 148 10.24 -58.88 -18.48
CA SER A 148 9.97 -57.45 -18.50
C SER A 148 8.47 -57.22 -18.30
N GLY A 149 8.03 -57.18 -17.04
CA GLY A 149 6.64 -56.89 -16.69
C GLY A 149 6.25 -55.43 -16.99
N PRO A 150 4.98 -55.16 -17.38
CA PRO A 150 4.48 -53.84 -17.82
C PRO A 150 4.45 -52.75 -16.73
N GLN A 151 4.92 -53.02 -15.51
CA GLN A 151 4.98 -52.02 -14.43
C GLN A 151 6.15 -51.04 -14.58
N GLN A 152 7.26 -51.43 -15.22
CA GLN A 152 8.41 -50.54 -15.37
C GLN A 152 8.14 -49.41 -16.39
N GLU A 153 7.35 -49.69 -17.43
CA GLU A 153 6.87 -48.69 -18.40
C GLU A 153 5.93 -47.65 -17.77
N ARG A 154 5.14 -48.04 -16.75
CA ARG A 154 4.21 -47.13 -16.06
C ARG A 154 4.93 -45.98 -15.35
N TRP A 155 6.14 -46.21 -14.84
CA TRP A 155 6.91 -45.20 -14.11
C TRP A 155 7.82 -44.37 -15.02
N LEU A 156 8.25 -44.94 -16.15
CA LEU A 156 9.05 -44.24 -17.16
C LEU A 156 8.33 -43.00 -17.75
N ARG A 157 7.00 -43.01 -17.85
CA ARG A 157 6.23 -41.84 -18.33
C ARG A 157 6.26 -40.62 -17.41
N PHE A 158 6.62 -40.79 -16.14
CA PHE A 158 6.71 -39.69 -15.17
C PHE A 158 8.13 -39.12 -15.04
N ARG A 159 9.15 -39.81 -15.58
CA ARG A 159 10.57 -39.42 -15.46
C ARG A 159 10.89 -38.05 -16.09
N ASN A 160 10.06 -37.60 -17.04
CA ASN A 160 10.29 -36.36 -17.79
C ASN A 160 9.37 -35.19 -17.35
N ILE A 161 8.50 -35.38 -16.35
CA ILE A 161 7.64 -34.31 -15.83
C ILE A 161 8.45 -33.46 -14.85
N GLY A 162 9.20 -32.49 -15.37
CA GLY A 162 9.98 -31.55 -14.56
C GLY A 162 11.31 -31.12 -15.18
N LEU A 163 11.80 -31.82 -16.20
CA LEU A 163 13.09 -31.54 -16.87
C LEU A 163 12.99 -30.57 -18.06
N ARG A 164 11.84 -29.90 -18.27
CA ARG A 164 11.75 -28.78 -19.24
C ARG A 164 12.20 -27.48 -18.60
N THR A 165 13.51 -27.37 -18.41
CA THR A 165 14.19 -26.08 -18.30
C THR A 165 15.31 -26.07 -19.33
N ASP A 166 14.96 -25.79 -20.57
CA ASP A 166 15.90 -25.15 -21.49
C ASP A 166 15.57 -23.65 -21.49
N PRO A 167 16.47 -22.79 -20.98
CA PRO A 167 16.31 -21.36 -21.05
C PRO A 167 16.95 -20.89 -22.35
N LYS A 168 16.23 -20.99 -23.47
CA LYS A 168 16.44 -20.15 -24.67
C LYS A 168 15.41 -20.43 -25.77
N GLU A 169 14.81 -19.34 -26.22
CA GLU A 169 14.13 -19.13 -27.51
C GLU A 169 12.73 -19.70 -27.73
N GLY A 170 11.84 -18.83 -28.21
CA GLY A 170 10.64 -19.21 -28.97
C GLY A 170 9.36 -18.56 -28.48
N GLY A 171 9.03 -17.39 -29.05
CA GLY A 171 7.89 -16.57 -28.67
C GLY A 171 6.51 -17.22 -28.82
N PHE A 172 5.59 -16.76 -27.97
CA PHE A 172 4.15 -16.89 -28.19
C PHE A 172 3.77 -16.08 -29.43
N GLN A 173 3.72 -16.73 -30.59
CA GLN A 173 2.98 -16.23 -31.75
C GLN A 173 1.62 -16.92 -31.80
N GLY A 174 0.58 -16.08 -31.82
CA GLY A 174 -0.80 -16.49 -31.98
C GLY A 174 -1.08 -17.07 -33.37
N THR A 175 -2.07 -17.95 -33.40
CA THR A 175 -2.78 -18.39 -34.60
C THR A 175 -4.25 -18.08 -34.31
N SER A 176 -4.81 -16.98 -34.83
CA SER A 176 -5.32 -16.78 -36.19
C SER A 176 -6.09 -18.00 -36.70
N THR A 177 -7.41 -17.93 -36.58
CA THR A 177 -8.37 -18.91 -37.11
C THR A 177 -9.22 -18.17 -38.15
N HIS A 178 -9.07 -18.56 -39.42
CA HIS A 178 -10.01 -18.26 -40.49
C HIS A 178 -10.55 -19.58 -41.05
N ASP A 179 -11.88 -19.61 -41.11
CA ASP A 179 -12.82 -20.45 -41.85
C ASP A 179 -12.31 -21.56 -42.78
N PHE A 180 -12.84 -22.77 -42.57
CA PHE A 180 -13.43 -23.59 -43.63
C PHE A 180 -14.62 -24.41 -43.10
N LEU A 181 -15.73 -24.31 -43.84
CA LEU A 181 -17.00 -25.07 -43.80
C LEU A 181 -16.72 -26.57 -44.11
N ASN A 182 -17.49 -27.62 -43.80
CA ASN A 182 -18.90 -27.86 -43.48
C ASN A 182 -19.06 -29.35 -43.01
N PRO A 183 -20.23 -30.01 -42.97
CA PRO A 183 -20.88 -30.44 -41.71
C PRO A 183 -21.08 -31.96 -41.57
N SER A 184 -21.28 -32.46 -40.34
CA SER A 184 -22.16 -33.63 -40.14
C SER A 184 -22.63 -33.77 -38.69
N ILE A 185 -23.90 -33.44 -38.49
CA ILE A 185 -24.93 -34.18 -37.75
C ILE A 185 -24.47 -34.90 -36.45
N HIS A 186 -24.80 -34.32 -35.29
CA HIS A 186 -25.77 -34.96 -34.37
C HIS A 186 -26.32 -33.92 -33.37
N ARG A 187 -27.65 -33.76 -33.44
CA ARG A 187 -28.46 -32.95 -32.54
C ARG A 187 -28.57 -33.64 -31.19
N TYR A 188 -28.33 -32.91 -30.10
CA TYR A 188 -29.12 -33.05 -28.87
C TYR A 188 -29.50 -31.66 -28.36
N SER A 189 -30.77 -31.32 -28.58
CA SER A 189 -31.45 -30.13 -28.09
C SER A 189 -32.26 -30.55 -26.86
N SER A 190 -31.90 -30.04 -25.70
CA SER A 190 -32.78 -30.05 -24.53
C SER A 190 -33.66 -28.80 -24.58
N ARG A 191 -34.88 -29.05 -25.04
CA ARG A 191 -36.03 -28.16 -25.13
C ARG A 191 -36.42 -27.64 -23.73
N TRP A 192 -36.21 -26.35 -23.46
CA TRP A 192 -36.82 -25.68 -22.31
C TRP A 192 -38.27 -25.36 -22.64
N HIS A 193 -39.19 -26.06 -21.98
CA HIS A 193 -40.61 -25.75 -21.98
C HIS A 193 -40.83 -24.38 -21.33
N LYS A 194 -41.40 -23.45 -22.09
CA LYS A 194 -42.12 -22.30 -21.54
C LYS A 194 -43.54 -22.78 -21.18
N SER A 195 -43.97 -22.54 -19.95
CA SER A 195 -45.39 -22.39 -19.64
C SER A 195 -45.59 -21.08 -18.89
N GLU A 196 -46.35 -20.19 -19.52
CA GLU A 196 -47.11 -19.14 -18.85
C GLU A 196 -48.23 -19.80 -18.04
N PHE A 197 -48.46 -19.36 -16.79
CA PHE A 197 -49.69 -18.67 -16.40
C PHE A 197 -49.70 -18.27 -14.90
N GLU A 198 -50.11 -17.02 -14.69
CA GLU A 198 -50.91 -16.42 -13.61
C GLU A 198 -50.78 -16.83 -12.13
N LYS A 199 -50.35 -15.83 -11.34
CA LYS A 199 -51.15 -15.14 -10.32
C LYS A 199 -52.08 -16.01 -9.44
N ARG A 200 -51.55 -16.52 -8.33
CA ARG A 200 -52.30 -16.61 -7.06
C ARG A 200 -51.41 -16.49 -5.84
N LYS A 201 -52.02 -15.90 -4.84
CA LYS A 201 -51.53 -15.43 -3.55
C LYS A 201 -51.51 -16.61 -2.55
N GLU A 202 -50.71 -16.42 -1.50
CA GLU A 202 -50.69 -17.17 -0.23
C GLU A 202 -49.92 -18.51 -0.18
N GLU A 203 -48.83 -18.41 0.59
CA GLU A 203 -48.40 -19.32 1.65
C GLU A 203 -48.20 -20.81 1.36
N THR A 204 -47.05 -21.27 1.86
CA THR A 204 -46.68 -22.67 2.12
C THR A 204 -45.96 -23.40 0.99
N SER A 205 -44.68 -23.69 1.27
CA SER A 205 -43.94 -24.87 0.77
C SER A 205 -43.51 -24.91 -0.70
N MET A 206 -42.22 -24.65 -0.96
CA MET A 206 -41.23 -25.71 -1.21
C MET A 206 -39.93 -25.08 -1.67
N TRP A 207 -38.88 -25.30 -0.89
CA TRP A 207 -37.52 -24.89 -1.16
C TRP A 207 -36.90 -25.94 -2.08
N ALA A 208 -36.60 -25.55 -3.32
CA ALA A 208 -35.83 -26.38 -4.25
C ALA A 208 -34.57 -25.61 -4.68
N THR A 209 -33.68 -25.36 -3.73
CA THR A 209 -32.25 -25.11 -3.99
C THR A 209 -31.51 -25.47 -2.71
N GLY A 210 -30.47 -26.30 -2.82
CA GLY A 210 -29.78 -26.92 -1.70
C GLY A 210 -29.05 -25.92 -0.81
N THR A 211 -29.78 -25.28 0.10
CA THR A 211 -29.24 -24.57 1.24
C THR A 211 -29.13 -25.57 2.39
N MET A 212 -27.91 -25.97 2.73
CA MET A 212 -27.66 -26.78 3.91
C MET A 212 -27.88 -25.88 5.14
N LEU A 213 -29.08 -25.94 5.71
CA LEU A 213 -29.40 -25.34 7.00
C LEU A 213 -28.62 -26.10 8.08
N GLN A 214 -27.59 -25.47 8.65
CA GLN A 214 -27.01 -25.91 9.91
C GLN A 214 -28.06 -25.69 11.01
N HIS A 215 -28.65 -26.79 11.45
CA HIS A 215 -29.57 -26.83 12.56
C HIS A 215 -28.73 -26.98 13.84
N GLU A 216 -28.56 -25.88 14.59
CA GLU A 216 -28.05 -25.95 15.96
C GLU A 216 -29.10 -26.66 16.83
N ARG A 217 -28.86 -27.94 17.12
CA ARG A 217 -29.50 -28.66 18.22
C ARG A 217 -28.57 -28.61 19.42
N TYR A 218 -29.04 -27.98 20.49
CA TYR A 218 -28.52 -28.21 21.82
C TYR A 218 -29.06 -29.56 22.30
N ASP A 219 -28.20 -30.58 22.34
CA ASP A 219 -28.42 -31.75 23.19
C ASP A 219 -27.13 -32.03 23.97
N ALA A 220 -27.32 -32.07 25.29
CA ALA A 220 -26.32 -32.44 26.28
C ALA A 220 -26.13 -33.96 26.29
N ASN A 221 -24.89 -34.39 26.62
CA ASN A 221 -24.45 -35.77 26.86
C ASN A 221 -24.46 -36.69 25.62
N ASP A 222 -23.29 -37.08 25.10
CA ASP A 222 -22.50 -38.19 25.63
C ASP A 222 -21.17 -38.29 24.86
N GLY A 223 -20.13 -38.78 25.52
CA GLY A 223 -18.75 -38.74 25.05
C GLY A 223 -18.47 -39.64 23.84
N VAL A 224 -18.14 -39.03 22.71
CA VAL A 224 -17.27 -39.60 21.65
C VAL A 224 -16.46 -38.44 21.05
N PRO A 225 -15.11 -38.47 21.00
CA PRO A 225 -14.32 -37.46 20.32
C PRO A 225 -14.40 -37.68 18.80
N GLY A 226 -15.59 -37.46 18.24
CA GLY A 226 -15.85 -37.45 16.82
C GLY A 226 -15.36 -36.14 16.24
N SER A 227 -14.28 -36.23 15.47
CA SER A 227 -13.81 -35.27 14.47
C SER A 227 -14.79 -34.12 14.22
N SER A 228 -14.46 -32.95 14.79
CA SER A 228 -15.07 -31.69 14.44
C SER A 228 -14.90 -31.47 12.93
N TYR A 229 -15.96 -31.75 12.18
CA TYR A 229 -16.11 -31.35 10.78
C TYR A 229 -16.30 -29.82 10.74
N ALA A 230 -15.27 -29.07 11.17
CA ALA A 230 -15.08 -27.75 10.62
C ALA A 230 -14.81 -27.99 9.13
N PRO A 231 -15.69 -27.56 8.20
CA PRO A 231 -15.30 -27.54 6.80
C PRO A 231 -14.01 -26.73 6.74
N SER A 232 -12.91 -27.41 6.41
CA SER A 232 -11.59 -26.78 6.40
C SER A 232 -11.72 -25.51 5.58
N HIS A 233 -11.34 -24.35 6.14
CA HIS A 233 -11.37 -23.07 5.42
C HIS A 233 -10.73 -23.17 4.04
N LEU A 234 -9.84 -24.14 3.84
CA LEU A 234 -9.28 -24.52 2.55
C LEU A 234 -10.34 -24.99 1.52
N VAL A 235 -11.30 -25.84 1.92
CA VAL A 235 -12.38 -26.32 1.05
C VAL A 235 -13.31 -25.18 0.66
N GLU A 236 -13.62 -24.27 1.59
CA GLU A 236 -14.43 -23.09 1.28
C GLU A 236 -13.67 -22.12 0.36
N TYR A 237 -12.38 -21.91 0.60
CA TYR A 237 -11.50 -21.14 -0.27
C TYR A 237 -11.39 -21.75 -1.67
N MET A 238 -11.27 -23.08 -1.79
CA MET A 238 -11.26 -23.78 -3.09
C MET A 238 -12.58 -23.60 -3.83
N LYS A 239 -13.72 -23.63 -3.11
CA LYS A 239 -15.03 -23.35 -3.71
C LYS A 239 -15.15 -21.91 -4.19
N LEU A 240 -14.65 -20.93 -3.44
CA LEU A 240 -14.68 -19.51 -3.84
C LEU A 240 -13.72 -19.18 -4.97
N SER A 241 -12.53 -19.79 -4.98
CA SER A 241 -11.54 -19.60 -6.06
C SER A 241 -11.95 -20.26 -7.37
N ALA A 242 -12.83 -21.25 -7.33
CA ALA A 242 -13.47 -21.82 -8.51
C ALA A 242 -14.61 -20.96 -9.09
N LEU A 243 -15.05 -19.90 -8.40
CA LEU A 243 -16.07 -18.98 -8.94
C LEU A 243 -15.46 -18.08 -10.03
N PRO A 244 -16.23 -17.79 -11.10
CA PRO A 244 -15.79 -16.87 -12.16
C PRO A 244 -15.25 -15.55 -11.62
N GLU A 245 -14.28 -14.97 -12.29
CA GLU A 245 -13.82 -13.62 -11.97
C GLU A 245 -14.94 -12.60 -12.15
N ILE A 246 -15.11 -11.75 -11.15
CA ILE A 246 -16.09 -10.67 -11.21
C ILE A 246 -15.49 -9.59 -12.09
N SER A 247 -16.14 -9.32 -13.21
CA SER A 247 -15.77 -8.19 -14.04
C SER A 247 -16.02 -6.88 -13.28
N PRO A 248 -15.10 -5.89 -13.35
CA PRO A 248 -15.34 -4.56 -12.80
C PRO A 248 -16.64 -3.98 -13.36
N PHE A 249 -17.37 -3.23 -12.54
CA PHE A 249 -18.61 -2.61 -12.95
C PHE A 249 -18.31 -1.29 -13.65
N TYR A 250 -18.64 -1.17 -14.93
CA TYR A 250 -18.38 0.02 -15.75
C TYR A 250 -19.63 0.85 -16.01
N GLY A 251 -20.80 0.44 -15.49
CA GLY A 251 -22.04 1.18 -15.67
C GLY A 251 -22.58 1.20 -17.10
N ARG A 252 -22.22 0.20 -17.94
CA ARG A 252 -22.74 0.12 -19.32
C ARG A 252 -24.23 -0.21 -19.31
N GLU A 253 -24.96 0.20 -20.35
CA GLU A 253 -26.43 -0.01 -20.45
C GLU A 253 -26.87 -1.48 -20.29
N LYS A 254 -25.99 -2.45 -20.57
CA LYS A 254 -26.27 -3.89 -20.44
C LYS A 254 -25.86 -4.49 -19.08
N GLU A 255 -25.20 -3.71 -18.23
CA GLU A 255 -24.71 -4.15 -16.92
C GLU A 255 -25.72 -3.77 -15.83
N SER A 256 -26.20 -4.76 -15.08
CA SER A 256 -27.07 -4.51 -13.93
C SER A 256 -26.21 -4.44 -12.66
N PHE A 257 -26.22 -3.29 -11.97
CA PHE A 257 -25.56 -3.13 -10.67
C PHE A 257 -26.00 -4.22 -9.67
N LYS A 258 -27.30 -4.55 -9.65
CA LYS A 258 -27.83 -5.65 -8.83
C LYS A 258 -27.19 -7.01 -9.11
N ARG A 259 -26.85 -7.31 -10.38
CA ARG A 259 -26.14 -8.56 -10.74
C ARG A 259 -24.69 -8.53 -10.29
N PHE A 260 -24.02 -7.38 -10.41
CA PHE A 260 -22.67 -7.19 -9.89
C PHE A 260 -22.61 -7.39 -8.37
N VAL A 261 -23.48 -6.73 -7.59
CA VAL A 261 -23.54 -6.89 -6.13
C VAL A 261 -23.86 -8.33 -5.73
N GLY A 262 -24.74 -9.01 -6.47
CA GLY A 262 -25.04 -10.42 -6.27
C GLY A 262 -23.81 -11.30 -6.47
N ALA A 263 -23.12 -11.16 -7.60
CA ALA A 263 -21.89 -11.91 -7.88
C ALA A 263 -20.79 -11.61 -6.85
N PHE A 264 -20.64 -10.34 -6.45
CA PHE A 264 -19.69 -9.91 -5.43
C PHE A 264 -19.95 -10.56 -4.08
N SER A 265 -21.21 -10.58 -3.63
CA SER A 265 -21.57 -11.18 -2.34
C SER A 265 -21.37 -12.69 -2.31
N VAL A 266 -21.51 -13.36 -3.45
CA VAL A 266 -21.27 -14.80 -3.58
C VAL A 266 -19.77 -15.12 -3.57
N LYS A 267 -18.94 -14.32 -4.25
CA LYS A 267 -17.49 -14.53 -4.29
C LYS A 267 -16.77 -14.08 -3.02
N TYR A 268 -17.29 -13.04 -2.37
CA TYR A 268 -16.71 -12.43 -1.17
C TYR A 268 -17.75 -12.39 -0.04
N PRO A 269 -18.10 -13.55 0.55
CA PRO A 269 -19.08 -13.62 1.62
C PRO A 269 -18.52 -13.02 2.94
N PRO A 270 -19.38 -12.45 3.80
CA PRO A 270 -18.97 -11.85 5.08
C PRO A 270 -18.37 -12.86 6.06
N THR A 271 -18.63 -14.16 5.88
CA THR A 271 -18.13 -15.22 6.77
C THR A 271 -16.64 -15.50 6.61
N MET A 272 -16.07 -15.18 5.44
CA MET A 272 -14.66 -15.46 5.12
C MET A 272 -13.81 -14.20 4.90
N TRP A 273 -14.46 -13.04 4.82
CA TRP A 273 -13.78 -11.80 4.47
C TRP A 273 -14.15 -10.70 5.46
N ASP A 274 -13.13 -10.04 6.01
CA ASP A 274 -13.30 -8.87 6.85
C ASP A 274 -13.99 -7.73 6.09
N ASP A 275 -14.90 -7.02 6.76
CA ASP A 275 -15.67 -5.93 6.14
C ASP A 275 -14.78 -4.86 5.52
N LYS A 276 -13.64 -4.52 6.15
CA LYS A 276 -12.67 -3.57 5.60
C LYS A 276 -12.11 -4.02 4.25
N SER A 277 -11.73 -5.30 4.14
CA SER A 277 -11.19 -5.90 2.92
C SER A 277 -12.27 -6.00 1.84
N ARG A 278 -13.51 -6.35 2.22
CA ARG A 278 -14.65 -6.40 1.30
C ARG A 278 -14.97 -5.02 0.72
N ILE A 279 -15.00 -3.99 1.55
CA ILE A 279 -15.24 -2.61 1.10
C ILE A 279 -14.14 -2.17 0.13
N HIS A 280 -12.86 -2.42 0.46
CA HIS A 280 -11.75 -2.04 -0.41
C HIS A 280 -11.82 -2.74 -1.78
N LEU A 281 -12.13 -4.05 -1.80
CA LEU A 281 -12.33 -4.80 -3.05
C LEU A 281 -13.54 -4.28 -3.84
N PHE A 282 -14.64 -4.00 -3.15
CA PHE A 282 -15.84 -3.46 -3.78
C PHE A 282 -15.56 -2.11 -4.44
N GLU A 283 -14.83 -1.23 -3.76
CA GLU A 283 -14.37 0.03 -4.32
C GLU A 283 -13.42 -0.16 -5.50
N PHE A 284 -12.50 -1.12 -5.44
CA PHE A 284 -11.59 -1.41 -6.53
C PHE A 284 -12.35 -1.84 -7.80
N PHE A 285 -13.30 -2.76 -7.68
CA PHE A 285 -14.14 -3.20 -8.79
C PHE A 285 -15.10 -2.11 -9.30
N LYS A 286 -15.39 -1.08 -8.48
CA LYS A 286 -16.17 0.10 -8.89
C LYS A 286 -15.31 1.18 -9.54
N LYS A 287 -14.08 1.43 -9.04
CA LYS A 287 -13.14 2.46 -9.53
C LYS A 287 -12.50 2.12 -10.87
N GLY A 288 -12.65 0.89 -11.36
CA GLY A 288 -12.43 0.57 -12.77
C GLY A 288 -13.33 1.37 -13.73
N CYS A 289 -14.36 2.05 -13.22
CA CYS A 289 -15.23 2.94 -13.98
C CYS A 289 -14.60 4.36 -14.08
N PRO A 290 -14.16 4.83 -15.26
CA PRO A 290 -13.54 6.15 -15.44
C PRO A 290 -14.52 7.33 -15.33
N TYR A 291 -15.78 7.08 -15.00
CA TYR A 291 -16.79 8.11 -14.81
C TYR A 291 -17.22 8.14 -13.33
N ASN A 292 -16.69 9.12 -12.60
CA ASN A 292 -17.29 9.58 -11.36
C ASN A 292 -18.64 10.22 -11.71
N ILE A 293 -19.73 9.56 -11.31
CA ILE A 293 -21.06 10.17 -11.19
C ILE A 293 -21.17 10.73 -9.78
#